data_AF-A0A1B6ZBY3-F1
#
_entry.id   AF-A0A1B6ZBY3-F1
#
_cell.length_a   1.000
_cell.length_b   1.000
_cell.length_c   1.000
_cell.angle_alpha   90.00
_cell.angle_beta   90.00
_cell.angle_gamma   90.00
#
_symmetry.space_group_name_H-M   'P 1'
#
loop_
_entity.id
_entity.type
_entity.pdbx_description
1 polymer ?
#
loop_
_entity_poly.entity_id
_entity_poly.type
_entity_poly.pdbx_seq_one_letter_code
_entity_poly.pdbx_strand_id
1 'polypeptide(L)'
;MASEVLNGKTIGVRTAWLIPACLGLFGSSAALAQDREKELTAPPAIYTDLVACKSIADSGQRLACYDEKVAALETAQTSNEVVIADRKQVREARKGLFGLTLPRIRLFSGEGDEGDQITQITGTITKARTIRSGKWLITLEDGAVWQQTDVPRSTMRRPKAGDSIAIKRAALGSYLASVNDGRGFKVKRVVQ
;
A
#
# COMPACT_ATOMS: atom_id res chain seq x y z
N MET A 1 -18.32 -0.92 82.12
CA MET A 1 -18.63 -2.37 82.02
C MET A 1 -19.67 -2.53 80.91
N ALA A 2 -19.61 -3.44 79.96
CA ALA A 2 -18.62 -4.37 79.40
C ALA A 2 -19.30 -4.96 78.15
N SER A 3 -18.53 -5.25 77.09
CA SER A 3 -18.79 -6.23 76.01
C SER A 3 -20.05 -6.05 75.12
N GLU A 4 -20.20 -6.48 73.87
CA GLU A 4 -19.38 -7.09 72.80
C GLU A 4 -20.29 -7.25 71.54
N VAL A 5 -19.66 -7.41 70.37
CA VAL A 5 -20.08 -8.26 69.22
C VAL A 5 -21.16 -7.81 68.19
N LEU A 6 -20.63 -7.50 66.99
CA LEU A 6 -20.94 -7.93 65.59
C LEU A 6 -22.38 -8.16 65.09
N ASN A 7 -22.75 -7.45 64.01
CA ASN A 7 -23.36 -7.92 62.75
C ASN A 7 -23.53 -6.68 61.84
N GLY A 8 -23.31 -6.62 60.52
CA GLY A 8 -23.48 -7.62 59.48
C GLY A 8 -24.32 -6.99 58.34
N LYS A 9 -23.63 -6.48 57.29
CA LYS A 9 -24.04 -6.42 55.87
C LYS A 9 -25.00 -5.32 55.34
N THR A 10 -24.57 -4.84 54.16
CA THR A 10 -25.28 -4.26 52.99
C THR A 10 -25.65 -2.78 52.97
N ILE A 11 -24.78 -2.02 52.30
CA ILE A 11 -25.02 -0.69 51.71
C ILE A 11 -25.59 -0.90 50.31
N GLY A 12 -26.71 -0.24 50.01
CA GLY A 12 -27.30 -0.18 48.67
C GLY A 12 -28.21 1.04 48.54
N VAL A 13 -27.61 2.22 48.47
CA VAL A 13 -28.35 3.48 48.24
C VAL A 13 -28.41 3.76 46.74
N ARG A 14 -29.65 3.81 46.23
CA ARG A 14 -30.01 4.24 44.89
C ARG A 14 -30.04 5.76 44.88
N THR A 15 -29.23 6.42 44.04
CA THR A 15 -29.39 7.84 43.74
C THR A 15 -29.20 8.08 42.25
N ALA A 16 -30.28 8.56 41.63
CA ALA A 16 -30.36 9.03 40.26
C ALA A 16 -29.36 10.16 40.00
N TRP A 17 -28.64 10.09 38.88
CA TRP A 17 -27.83 11.20 38.37
C TRP A 17 -28.15 11.46 36.90
N LEU A 18 -28.36 12.76 36.68
CA LEU A 18 -28.75 13.51 35.49
C LEU A 18 -27.94 13.18 34.22
N ILE A 19 -28.63 13.15 33.09
CA ILE A 19 -28.07 13.06 31.73
C ILE A 19 -27.65 14.47 31.27
N PRO A 20 -26.36 14.75 30.97
CA PRO A 20 -26.02 15.91 30.17
C PRO A 20 -26.04 15.52 28.69
N ALA A 21 -26.85 16.25 27.93
CA ALA A 21 -26.85 16.22 26.47
C ALA A 21 -25.54 16.86 25.96
N CYS A 22 -24.57 16.04 25.59
CA CYS A 22 -23.43 16.47 24.76
C CYS A 22 -23.82 16.39 23.27
N LEU A 23 -24.54 17.40 22.79
CA LEU A 23 -24.51 17.77 21.37
C LEU A 23 -23.24 18.60 21.14
N GLY A 24 -22.30 18.10 20.34
CA GLY A 24 -21.17 18.93 19.92
C GLY A 24 -20.02 18.17 19.27
N LEU A 25 -19.83 18.43 17.96
CA LEU A 25 -18.57 18.35 17.21
C LEU A 25 -18.05 16.95 16.82
N PHE A 26 -18.80 16.25 15.97
CA PHE A 26 -18.21 15.33 14.99
C PHE A 26 -18.21 16.02 13.62
N GLY A 27 -17.22 16.86 13.35
CA GLY A 27 -17.13 17.57 12.07
C GLY A 27 -15.69 17.91 11.71
N SER A 28 -15.29 17.53 10.49
CA SER A 28 -14.11 18.01 9.76
C SER A 28 -12.78 17.27 9.97
N SER A 29 -12.72 15.96 9.67
CA SER A 29 -11.45 15.31 9.29
C SER A 29 -11.33 14.98 7.79
N ALA A 30 -12.37 15.24 7.00
CA ALA A 30 -12.38 14.92 5.56
C ALA A 30 -11.59 15.92 4.69
N ALA A 31 -11.51 17.19 5.09
CA ALA A 31 -10.89 18.25 4.28
C ALA A 31 -9.36 18.07 4.10
N LEU A 32 -8.65 17.71 5.17
CA LEU A 32 -7.18 17.54 5.13
C LEU A 32 -6.71 16.37 4.26
N ALA A 33 -7.57 15.39 3.99
CA ALA A 33 -7.22 14.24 3.16
C ALA A 33 -7.21 14.58 1.66
N GLN A 34 -8.13 15.45 1.22
CA GLN A 34 -8.25 15.83 -0.19
C GLN A 34 -7.14 16.78 -0.64
N ASP A 35 -6.72 17.71 0.24
CA ASP A 35 -5.66 18.67 -0.09
C ASP A 35 -4.29 17.98 -0.26
N ARG A 36 -4.00 16.97 0.57
CA ARG A 36 -2.76 16.18 0.50
C ARG A 36 -2.68 15.33 -0.76
N GLU A 37 -3.79 14.75 -1.19
CA GLU A 37 -3.87 13.96 -2.44
C GLU A 37 -3.67 14.83 -3.68
N LYS A 38 -4.15 16.08 -3.64
CA LYS A 38 -3.94 17.06 -4.71
C LYS A 38 -2.47 17.49 -4.85
N GLU A 39 -1.79 17.69 -3.73
CA GLU A 39 -0.35 18.01 -3.71
C GLU A 39 0.50 16.85 -4.25
N LEU A 40 0.21 15.61 -3.82
CA LEU A 40 0.91 14.39 -4.25
C LEU A 40 0.66 13.99 -5.70
N THR A 41 -0.32 14.64 -6.35
CA THR A 41 -0.66 14.38 -7.74
C THR A 41 -0.26 15.53 -8.67
N ALA A 42 0.05 16.74 -8.19
CA ALA A 42 0.50 17.79 -9.11
C ALA A 42 1.84 17.42 -9.79
N PRO A 43 2.05 17.74 -11.09
CA PRO A 43 3.38 17.69 -11.69
C PRO A 43 4.35 18.58 -10.89
N PRO A 44 5.61 18.17 -10.70
CA PRO A 44 6.58 18.98 -9.96
C PRO A 44 6.83 20.31 -10.69
N ALA A 45 7.07 21.38 -9.92
CA ALA A 45 7.29 22.73 -10.46
C ALA A 45 8.45 22.76 -11.48
N ILE A 46 9.52 22.00 -11.23
CA ILE A 46 10.67 21.85 -12.13
C ILE A 46 10.24 21.39 -13.54
N TYR A 47 9.24 20.50 -13.63
CA TYR A 47 8.71 20.07 -14.92
C TYR A 47 7.86 21.16 -15.59
N THR A 48 7.01 21.86 -14.83
CA THR A 48 6.15 22.91 -15.40
C THR A 48 6.96 24.10 -15.90
N ASP A 49 8.04 24.46 -15.20
CA ASP A 49 8.92 25.57 -15.56
C ASP A 49 9.70 25.28 -16.85
N LEU A 50 10.17 24.04 -17.02
CA LEU A 50 10.78 23.58 -18.27
C LEU A 50 9.82 23.66 -19.46
N VAL A 51 8.57 23.22 -19.27
CA VAL A 51 7.54 23.27 -20.32
C VAL A 51 7.16 24.72 -20.65
N ALA A 52 7.21 25.64 -19.68
CA ALA A 52 6.92 27.05 -19.88
C ALA A 52 7.92 27.75 -20.82
N CYS A 53 9.19 27.32 -20.89
CA CYS A 53 10.15 27.87 -21.85
C CYS A 53 9.64 27.78 -23.31
N LYS A 54 8.75 26.82 -23.62
CA LYS A 54 8.15 26.67 -24.96
C LYS A 54 7.35 27.90 -25.41
N SER A 55 6.75 28.66 -24.49
CA SER A 55 5.93 29.83 -24.85
C SER A 55 6.74 31.07 -25.20
N ILE A 56 8.07 31.04 -25.06
CA ILE A 56 8.94 32.14 -25.45
C ILE A 56 9.07 32.17 -26.98
N ALA A 57 8.74 33.33 -27.58
CA ALA A 57 8.74 33.51 -29.02
C ALA A 57 10.15 33.70 -29.60
N ASP A 58 10.99 34.48 -28.91
CA ASP A 58 12.37 34.71 -29.31
C ASP A 58 13.22 33.44 -29.11
N SER A 59 13.95 33.04 -30.15
CA SER A 59 14.71 31.79 -30.13
C SER A 59 15.91 31.83 -29.18
N GLY A 60 16.58 32.99 -29.06
CA GLY A 60 17.73 33.18 -28.19
C GLY A 60 17.33 33.14 -26.71
N GLN A 61 16.27 33.86 -26.36
CA GLN A 61 15.69 33.84 -25.01
C GLN A 61 15.13 32.45 -24.65
N ARG A 62 14.50 31.76 -25.60
CA ARG A 62 14.00 30.40 -25.38
C ARG A 62 15.13 29.42 -25.11
N LEU A 63 16.24 29.50 -25.86
CA LEU A 63 17.40 28.65 -25.64
C LEU A 63 18.01 28.90 -24.25
N ALA A 64 18.22 30.17 -23.88
CA ALA A 64 18.72 30.53 -22.57
C ALA A 64 17.82 30.02 -21.43
N CYS A 65 16.49 30.07 -21.60
CA CYS A 65 15.54 29.50 -20.65
C CYS A 65 15.72 27.97 -20.51
N TYR A 66 15.84 27.24 -21.63
CA TYR A 66 16.05 25.80 -21.57
C TYR A 66 17.37 25.44 -20.89
N ASP A 67 18.46 26.12 -21.22
CA ASP A 67 19.78 25.85 -20.64
C ASP A 67 19.77 26.05 -19.11
N GLU A 68 19.15 27.14 -18.63
CA GLU A 68 18.99 27.40 -17.20
C GLU A 68 18.15 26.32 -16.50
N LYS A 69 16.98 26.00 -17.06
CA LYS A 69 16.05 25.06 -16.42
C LYS A 69 16.53 23.61 -16.50
N VAL A 70 17.25 23.22 -17.55
CA VAL A 70 17.85 21.89 -17.66
C VAL A 70 18.99 21.72 -16.66
N ALA A 71 19.84 22.75 -16.47
CA ALA A 71 20.88 22.72 -15.44
C ALA A 71 20.29 22.59 -14.02
N ALA A 72 19.17 23.28 -13.74
CA ALA A 72 18.44 23.13 -12.49
C ALA A 72 17.86 21.71 -12.31
N LEU A 73 17.30 21.11 -13.37
CA LEU A 73 16.79 19.74 -13.33
C LEU A 73 17.92 18.72 -13.07
N GLU A 74 19.08 18.87 -13.72
CA GLU A 74 20.23 17.98 -13.52
C GLU A 74 20.74 18.05 -12.07
N THR A 75 20.78 19.25 -11.49
CA THR A 75 21.14 19.47 -10.09
C THR A 75 20.12 18.81 -9.15
N ALA A 76 18.83 18.98 -9.42
CA ALA A 76 17.75 18.36 -8.65
C ALA A 76 17.76 16.82 -8.75
N GLN A 77 18.11 16.28 -9.92
CA GLN A 77 18.26 14.84 -10.10
C GLN A 77 19.45 14.30 -9.30
N THR A 78 20.60 14.97 -9.38
CA THR A 78 21.84 14.53 -8.71
C THR A 78 21.74 14.63 -7.18
N SER A 79 20.99 15.61 -6.67
CA SER A 79 20.69 15.77 -5.24
C SER A 79 19.56 14.87 -4.73
N ASN A 80 18.97 14.03 -5.60
CA ASN A 80 17.81 13.18 -5.30
C ASN A 80 16.53 13.94 -4.92
N GLU A 81 16.42 15.22 -5.27
CA GLU A 81 15.18 15.99 -5.13
C GLU A 81 14.14 15.62 -6.19
N VAL A 82 14.60 15.17 -7.37
CA VAL A 82 13.75 14.67 -8.46
C VAL A 82 14.24 13.31 -8.96
N VAL A 83 13.33 12.35 -9.09
CA VAL A 83 13.61 11.04 -9.70
C VAL A 83 12.86 10.92 -11.02
N ILE A 84 13.60 10.70 -12.10
CA ILE A 84 13.04 10.41 -13.42
C ILE A 84 13.04 8.90 -13.61
N ALA A 85 11.86 8.32 -13.79
CA ALA A 85 11.70 6.89 -14.02
C ALA A 85 10.94 6.63 -15.33
N ASP A 86 11.42 5.67 -16.11
CA ASP A 86 10.71 5.20 -17.29
C ASP A 86 9.54 4.26 -16.91
N ARG A 87 8.66 3.96 -17.88
CA ARG A 87 7.49 3.10 -17.65
C ARG A 87 7.87 1.66 -17.26
N LYS A 88 9.01 1.14 -17.73
CA LYS A 88 9.48 -0.21 -17.41
C LYS A 88 9.96 -0.27 -15.96
N GLN A 89 10.73 0.71 -15.49
CA GLN A 89 11.17 0.82 -14.10
C GLN A 89 9.98 0.93 -13.14
N VAL A 90 8.99 1.76 -13.47
CA VAL A 90 7.76 1.87 -12.69
C VAL A 90 7.01 0.54 -12.65
N ARG A 91 6.95 -0.20 -13.77
CA ARG A 91 6.29 -1.50 -13.84
C ARG A 91 7.00 -2.55 -12.97
N GLU A 92 8.32 -2.65 -13.03
CA GLU A 92 9.08 -3.58 -12.18
C GLU A 92 8.93 -3.24 -10.69
N ALA A 93 8.99 -1.94 -10.33
CA ALA A 93 8.72 -1.51 -8.97
C ALA A 93 7.30 -1.89 -8.51
N ARG A 94 6.28 -1.70 -9.36
CA ARG A 94 4.89 -2.10 -9.06
C ARG A 94 4.75 -3.62 -8.93
N LYS A 95 5.50 -4.44 -9.69
CA LYS A 95 5.51 -5.91 -9.53
C LYS A 95 6.03 -6.30 -8.16
N GLY A 96 7.16 -5.72 -7.75
CA GLY A 96 7.74 -5.95 -6.42
C GLY A 96 6.81 -5.51 -5.28
N LEU A 97 5.92 -4.55 -5.51
CA LEU A 97 4.93 -4.07 -4.54
C LEU A 97 3.55 -4.74 -4.69
N PHE A 98 3.39 -5.69 -5.61
CA PHE A 98 2.10 -6.37 -5.84
C PHE A 98 1.62 -7.12 -4.60
N GLY A 99 0.40 -6.87 -4.15
CA GLY A 99 -0.10 -7.42 -2.88
C GLY A 99 -0.05 -6.46 -1.71
N LEU A 100 0.64 -5.32 -1.83
CA LEU A 100 0.64 -4.26 -0.84
C LEU A 100 -0.43 -3.21 -1.17
N THR A 101 -1.01 -2.62 -0.13
CA THR A 101 -1.87 -1.43 -0.27
C THR A 101 -0.97 -0.21 -0.32
N LEU A 102 -0.78 0.36 -1.51
CA LEU A 102 0.05 1.55 -1.69
C LEU A 102 -0.78 2.84 -1.57
N PRO A 103 -0.19 3.93 -1.06
CA PRO A 103 -0.75 5.27 -1.20
C PRO A 103 -1.00 5.60 -2.68
N ARG A 104 -2.09 6.32 -2.96
CA ARG A 104 -2.41 6.82 -4.30
C ARG A 104 -1.55 8.04 -4.59
N ILE A 105 -0.37 7.82 -5.15
CA ILE A 105 0.46 8.88 -5.74
C ILE A 105 0.57 8.63 -7.25
N ARG A 106 0.75 9.66 -8.08
CA ARG A 106 0.75 9.49 -9.56
C ARG A 106 1.75 8.46 -10.09
N LEU A 107 2.86 8.23 -9.38
CA LEU A 107 3.83 7.18 -9.71
C LEU A 107 3.20 5.77 -9.65
N PHE A 108 2.30 5.53 -8.69
CA PHE A 108 1.67 4.23 -8.45
C PHE A 108 0.20 4.16 -8.90
N SER A 109 -0.48 5.30 -9.08
CA SER A 109 -1.81 5.43 -9.66
C SER A 109 -1.70 5.98 -11.08
N GLY A 110 -1.42 5.09 -12.03
CA GLY A 110 -1.54 5.45 -13.45
C GLY A 110 -3.01 5.61 -13.80
N GLU A 111 -3.47 6.85 -13.99
CA GLU A 111 -4.82 7.19 -14.48
C GLU A 111 -4.90 7.08 -16.01
N GLY A 112 -4.28 6.02 -16.54
CA GLY A 112 -4.20 5.73 -17.96
C GLY A 112 -4.23 4.23 -18.13
N ASP A 113 -5.41 3.74 -18.51
CA ASP A 113 -5.76 2.39 -18.90
C ASP A 113 -5.74 1.32 -17.79
N GLU A 114 -6.91 0.72 -17.54
CA GLU A 114 -7.04 -0.46 -16.67
C GLU A 114 -6.18 -1.64 -17.17
N GLY A 115 -5.75 -1.61 -18.44
CA GLY A 115 -4.82 -2.56 -19.04
C GLY A 115 -3.38 -2.52 -18.51
N ASP A 116 -2.95 -1.44 -17.87
CA ASP A 116 -1.57 -1.28 -17.38
C ASP A 116 -1.41 -1.64 -15.88
N GLN A 117 -2.51 -2.04 -15.24
CA GLN A 117 -2.47 -2.57 -13.88
C GLN A 117 -1.91 -3.99 -13.91
N ILE A 118 -0.86 -4.24 -13.13
CA ILE A 118 -0.36 -5.60 -12.92
C ILE A 118 -1.48 -6.38 -12.22
N THR A 119 -2.10 -7.31 -12.94
CA THR A 119 -3.17 -8.18 -12.45
C THR A 119 -2.65 -9.53 -11.99
N GLN A 120 -1.48 -9.93 -12.49
CA GLN A 120 -0.79 -11.18 -12.15
C GLN A 120 0.73 -10.95 -12.08
N ILE A 121 1.36 -11.58 -11.10
CA ILE A 121 2.81 -11.77 -11.04
C ILE A 121 3.13 -13.26 -11.12
N THR A 122 4.30 -13.56 -11.68
CA THR A 122 4.90 -14.90 -11.63
C THR A 122 6.23 -14.76 -10.92
N GLY A 123 6.57 -15.73 -10.07
CA GLY A 123 7.86 -15.77 -9.40
C GLY A 123 8.25 -17.19 -9.01
N THR A 124 9.45 -17.33 -8.46
CA THR A 124 9.98 -18.61 -7.97
C THR A 124 9.89 -18.70 -6.45
N ILE A 125 9.42 -19.83 -5.92
CA ILE A 125 9.38 -20.09 -4.48
C ILE A 125 10.80 -20.37 -3.98
N THR A 126 11.27 -19.59 -3.00
CA THR A 126 12.54 -19.86 -2.29
C THR A 126 12.32 -20.64 -1.00
N LYS A 127 11.18 -20.42 -0.32
CA LYS A 127 10.83 -21.10 0.92
C LYS A 127 9.33 -21.32 1.01
N ALA A 128 8.91 -22.51 1.41
CA ALA A 128 7.52 -22.80 1.73
C ALA A 128 7.47 -23.56 3.06
N ARG A 129 6.67 -23.07 4.01
CA ARG A 129 6.48 -23.71 5.31
C ARG A 129 5.03 -23.61 5.78
N THR A 130 4.60 -24.52 6.63
CA THR A 130 3.33 -24.38 7.34
C THR A 130 3.53 -23.59 8.63
N ILE A 131 2.54 -22.76 8.99
CA ILE A 131 2.46 -22.13 10.31
C ILE A 131 1.57 -22.95 11.25
N ARG A 132 1.51 -22.60 12.54
CA ARG A 132 0.73 -23.33 13.57
C ARG A 132 -0.74 -23.57 13.19
N SER A 133 -1.33 -22.70 12.37
CA SER A 133 -2.70 -22.85 11.85
C SER A 133 -2.84 -23.83 10.68
N GLY A 134 -1.77 -24.52 10.28
CA GLY A 134 -1.74 -25.43 9.13
C GLY A 134 -1.73 -24.73 7.76
N LYS A 135 -1.78 -23.40 7.73
CA LYS A 135 -1.73 -22.59 6.50
C LYS A 135 -0.32 -22.46 5.96
N TRP A 136 -0.17 -22.35 4.64
CA TRP A 136 1.13 -22.12 4.01
C TRP A 136 1.61 -20.68 4.18
N LEU A 137 2.90 -20.54 4.43
CA LEU A 137 3.67 -19.31 4.33
C LEU A 137 4.76 -19.54 3.28
N ILE A 138 4.71 -18.75 2.21
CA ILE A 138 5.53 -18.88 1.01
C ILE A 138 6.37 -17.62 0.88
N THR A 139 7.67 -17.78 0.68
CA THR A 139 8.62 -16.72 0.37
C THR A 139 9.04 -16.88 -1.08
N LEU A 140 8.98 -15.79 -1.83
CA LEU A 140 9.42 -15.71 -3.22
C LEU A 140 10.88 -15.24 -3.30
N GLU A 141 11.46 -15.28 -4.50
CA GLU A 141 12.83 -14.82 -4.77
C GLU A 141 13.04 -13.31 -4.60
N ASP A 142 11.99 -12.51 -4.82
CA ASP A 142 11.98 -11.06 -4.58
C ASP A 142 11.83 -10.70 -3.09
N GLY A 143 11.80 -11.70 -2.20
CA GLY A 143 11.60 -11.54 -0.77
C GLY A 143 10.13 -11.35 -0.35
N ALA A 144 9.18 -11.31 -1.29
CA ALA A 144 7.76 -11.19 -0.94
C ALA A 144 7.27 -12.43 -0.20
N VAL A 145 6.57 -12.20 0.91
CA VAL A 145 6.00 -13.28 1.73
C VAL A 145 4.48 -13.31 1.59
N TRP A 146 3.96 -14.49 1.27
CA TRP A 146 2.55 -14.75 1.02
C TRP A 146 2.02 -15.80 1.99
N GLN A 147 0.92 -15.50 2.66
CA GLN A 147 0.25 -16.40 3.58
C GLN A 147 -1.08 -16.87 2.99
N GLN A 148 -1.31 -18.18 3.01
CA GLN A 148 -2.61 -18.76 2.70
C GLN A 148 -3.68 -18.25 3.68
N THR A 149 -4.87 -17.98 3.16
CA THR A 149 -6.01 -17.48 3.93
C THR A 149 -7.16 -18.47 4.02
N ASP A 150 -7.38 -19.28 2.98
CA ASP A 150 -8.41 -20.31 2.98
C ASP A 150 -8.02 -21.56 3.81
N VAL A 151 -8.99 -22.44 4.01
CA VAL A 151 -8.81 -23.68 4.78
C VAL A 151 -7.92 -24.63 3.95
N PRO A 152 -6.85 -25.20 4.54
CA PRO A 152 -6.01 -26.18 3.85
C PRO A 152 -6.86 -27.37 3.35
N ARG A 153 -6.74 -27.69 2.06
CA ARG A 153 -7.41 -28.85 1.45
C ARG A 153 -6.42 -29.98 1.27
N SER A 154 -6.84 -31.22 1.53
CA SER A 154 -6.00 -32.42 1.39
C SER A 154 -5.49 -32.66 -0.03
N THR A 155 -6.21 -32.18 -1.04
CA THR A 155 -5.87 -32.33 -2.47
C THR A 155 -4.87 -31.29 -2.97
N MET A 156 -4.40 -30.39 -2.12
CA MET A 156 -3.51 -29.30 -2.52
C MET A 156 -2.06 -29.79 -2.61
N ARG A 157 -1.43 -29.59 -3.77
CA ARG A 157 -0.01 -29.89 -3.94
C ARG A 157 0.81 -29.05 -2.97
N ARG A 158 1.73 -29.69 -2.24
CA ARG A 158 2.61 -29.01 -1.28
C ARG A 158 3.61 -28.14 -2.04
N PRO A 159 3.61 -26.80 -1.85
CA PRO A 159 4.61 -25.94 -2.46
C PRO A 159 6.00 -26.26 -1.90
N LYS A 160 7.02 -26.24 -2.76
CA LYS A 160 8.43 -26.45 -2.39
C LYS A 160 9.32 -25.37 -2.99
N ALA A 161 10.54 -25.25 -2.47
CA ALA A 161 11.55 -24.39 -3.08
C ALA A 161 11.85 -24.84 -4.52
N GLY A 162 11.99 -23.87 -5.43
CA GLY A 162 12.18 -24.09 -6.87
C GLY A 162 10.89 -24.22 -7.68
N ASP A 163 9.71 -24.33 -7.04
CA ASP A 163 8.44 -24.33 -7.77
C ASP A 163 8.12 -22.94 -8.34
N SER A 164 7.51 -22.91 -9.52
CA SER A 164 6.94 -21.68 -10.10
C SER A 164 5.59 -21.39 -9.45
N ILE A 165 5.31 -20.11 -9.16
CA ILE A 165 4.05 -19.66 -8.59
C ILE A 165 3.52 -18.43 -9.34
N ALA A 166 2.27 -18.52 -9.77
CA ALA A 166 1.52 -17.41 -10.36
C ALA A 166 0.52 -16.88 -9.34
N ILE A 167 0.56 -15.57 -9.07
CA ILE A 167 -0.32 -14.89 -8.11
C ILE A 167 -1.13 -13.84 -8.85
N LYS A 168 -2.45 -14.03 -8.90
CA LYS A 168 -3.38 -13.10 -9.54
C LYS A 168 -4.27 -12.38 -8.54
N ARG A 169 -4.67 -11.16 -8.88
CA ARG A 169 -5.66 -10.39 -8.11
C ARG A 169 -7.01 -11.08 -8.20
N ALA A 170 -7.69 -11.25 -7.07
CA ALA A 170 -9.05 -11.77 -6.98
C ALA A 170 -9.99 -10.70 -6.40
N ALA A 171 -11.27 -11.03 -6.28
CA ALA A 171 -12.26 -10.11 -5.72
C ALA A 171 -11.96 -9.74 -4.26
N LEU A 172 -12.44 -8.56 -3.83
CA LEU A 172 -12.38 -8.07 -2.45
C LEU A 172 -10.96 -7.98 -1.86
N GLY A 173 -9.96 -7.61 -2.68
CA GLY A 173 -8.57 -7.44 -2.21
C GLY A 173 -7.85 -8.74 -1.84
N SER A 174 -8.43 -9.89 -2.17
CA SER A 174 -7.77 -11.19 -2.04
C SER A 174 -6.90 -11.50 -3.26
N TYR A 175 -5.94 -12.41 -3.11
CA TYR A 175 -5.09 -12.87 -4.20
C TYR A 175 -5.23 -14.39 -4.34
N LEU A 176 -5.16 -14.91 -5.56
CA LEU A 176 -5.18 -16.34 -5.84
C LEU A 176 -3.79 -16.76 -6.31
N ALA A 177 -3.15 -17.67 -5.59
CA ALA A 177 -1.89 -18.27 -5.96
C ALA A 177 -2.10 -19.65 -6.57
N SER A 178 -1.38 -19.96 -7.65
CA SER A 178 -1.30 -21.28 -8.28
C SER A 178 0.15 -21.70 -8.38
N VAL A 179 0.47 -22.91 -7.94
CA VAL A 179 1.85 -23.44 -7.96
C VAL A 179 1.97 -24.48 -9.07
N ASN A 180 2.92 -24.29 -9.99
CA ASN A 180 3.14 -25.13 -11.17
C ASN A 180 1.84 -25.44 -11.94
N ASP A 181 1.05 -24.38 -12.23
CA ASP A 181 -0.27 -24.45 -12.88
C ASP A 181 -1.31 -25.35 -12.19
N GLY A 182 -1.06 -25.66 -10.91
CA GLY A 182 -1.98 -26.41 -10.07
C GLY A 182 -3.22 -25.60 -9.66
N ARG A 183 -4.07 -26.24 -8.85
CA ARG A 183 -5.28 -25.60 -8.32
C ARG A 183 -4.93 -24.36 -7.49
N GLY A 184 -5.59 -23.26 -7.80
CA GLY A 184 -5.41 -21.99 -7.09
C GLY A 184 -5.95 -22.00 -5.66
N PHE A 185 -5.30 -21.28 -4.76
CA PHE A 185 -5.69 -21.10 -3.37
C PHE A 185 -5.56 -19.63 -2.96
N LYS A 186 -6.35 -19.19 -1.97
CA LYS A 186 -6.38 -17.78 -1.58
C LYS A 186 -5.20 -17.42 -0.70
N VAL A 187 -4.48 -16.39 -1.06
CA VAL A 187 -3.33 -15.85 -0.31
C VAL A 187 -3.52 -14.36 -0.01
N LYS A 188 -2.82 -13.90 1.02
CA LYS A 188 -2.61 -12.48 1.31
C LYS A 188 -1.12 -12.23 1.44
N ARG A 189 -0.65 -11.06 1.01
CA ARG A 189 0.72 -10.64 1.27
C ARG A 189 0.85 -10.30 2.75
N VAL A 190 1.95 -10.71 3.37
CA VAL A 190 2.28 -10.37 4.75
C VAL A 190 3.63 -9.67 4.77
N VAL A 191 3.70 -8.57 5.51
CA VAL A 191 4.96 -7.90 5.81
C VAL A 191 5.48 -8.53 7.09
N GLN A 192 6.72 -9.03 7.06
CA GLN A 192 7.39 -9.54 8.27
C GLN A 192 7.99 -8.38 9.06
#